data_AF-A0A0R2S525-F1
#
_entry.id   AF-A0A0R2S525-F1
#
_cell.length_a   1.000
_cell.length_b   1.000
_cell.length_c   1.000
_cell.angle_alpha   90.00
_cell.angle_beta   90.00
_cell.angle_gamma   90.00
#
_symmetry.space_group_name_H-M   'P 1'
#
loop_
_entity.id
_entity.type
_entity.pdbx_description
1 polymer ?
#
loop_
_entity_poly.entity_id
_entity_poly.type
_entity_poly.pdbx_seq_one_letter_code
_entity_poly.pdbx_strand_id
1 'polypeptide(L)'
;MALGILSSVDSDALVGLVLSNDIAALVAMPGIGKKTAERLVIELRDKIKDWETAGGSAAVTGAKAASPNAASAAREAETALVSLGYKLPQAARAIAAVQKDRPEMVSSEELIRFALKSMA
;
A
#
# COMPACT_ATOMS: atom_id res chain seq x y z
N MET A 1 9.28 -3.11 -22.77
CA MET A 1 7.80 -3.03 -22.75
C MET A 1 7.27 -2.42 -21.45
N ALA A 2 7.84 -2.69 -20.28
CA ALA A 2 7.43 -2.07 -19.01
C ALA A 2 7.69 -0.54 -18.91
N LEU A 3 8.78 -0.04 -19.52
CA LEU A 3 9.16 1.38 -19.41
C LEU A 3 8.18 2.35 -20.10
N GLY A 4 7.59 1.94 -21.24
CA GLY A 4 6.62 2.78 -21.96
C GLY A 4 5.25 2.89 -21.28
N ILE A 5 4.86 1.85 -20.53
CA ILE A 5 3.61 1.84 -19.75
C ILE A 5 3.76 2.74 -18.52
N LEU A 6 4.90 2.64 -17.82
CA LEU A 6 5.18 3.44 -16.63
C LEU A 6 5.49 4.92 -16.94
N SER A 7 5.89 5.24 -18.19
CA SER A 7 6.04 6.63 -18.65
C SER A 7 4.73 7.32 -19.01
N SER A 8 3.62 6.59 -19.19
CA SER A 8 2.34 7.14 -19.68
C SER A 8 1.20 7.05 -18.68
N VAL A 9 1.27 6.14 -17.71
CA VAL A 9 0.23 5.95 -16.70
C VAL A 9 0.86 5.81 -15.32
N ASP A 10 0.35 6.58 -14.37
CA ASP A 10 0.71 6.47 -12.96
C ASP A 10 0.49 5.03 -12.48
N SER A 11 1.43 4.49 -11.71
CA SER A 11 1.35 3.12 -11.20
C SER A 11 0.06 2.85 -10.41
N ASP A 12 -0.44 3.86 -9.68
CA ASP A 12 -1.71 3.78 -8.96
C ASP A 12 -2.92 3.70 -9.90
N ALA A 13 -2.88 4.45 -11.01
CA ALA A 13 -3.93 4.39 -12.02
C ALA A 13 -3.95 3.01 -12.70
N LEU A 14 -2.78 2.42 -12.99
CA LEU A 14 -2.69 1.07 -13.54
C LEU A 14 -3.28 0.01 -12.58
N VAL A 15 -2.96 0.09 -11.29
CA VAL A 15 -3.54 -0.78 -10.25
C VAL A 15 -5.06 -0.62 -10.22
N GLY A 16 -5.56 0.61 -10.27
CA GLY A 16 -6.99 0.90 -10.35
C GLY A 16 -7.69 0.21 -11.52
N LEU A 17 -7.10 0.30 -12.73
CA LEU A 17 -7.65 -0.34 -13.94
C LEU A 17 -7.67 -1.87 -13.85
N VAL A 18 -6.64 -2.46 -13.23
CA VAL A 18 -6.58 -3.92 -13.02
C VAL A 18 -7.62 -4.39 -12.01
N LEU A 19 -7.80 -3.64 -10.91
CA LEU A 19 -8.80 -3.94 -9.89
C LEU A 19 -10.23 -3.79 -10.43
N SER A 20 -10.49 -2.75 -11.23
CA SER A 20 -11.80 -2.52 -11.87
C SER A 20 -12.08 -3.44 -13.07
N ASN A 21 -11.10 -4.27 -13.48
CA ASN A 21 -11.21 -5.17 -14.63
C ASN A 21 -11.45 -4.42 -15.96
N ASP A 22 -10.93 -3.20 -16.07
CA ASP A 22 -11.11 -2.34 -17.25
C ASP A 22 -10.13 -2.73 -18.37
N ILE A 23 -10.48 -3.80 -19.07
CA ILE A 23 -9.71 -4.33 -20.20
C ILE A 23 -9.64 -3.31 -21.34
N ALA A 24 -10.68 -2.50 -21.54
CA ALA A 24 -10.72 -1.52 -22.62
C ALA A 24 -9.64 -0.44 -22.44
N ALA A 25 -9.51 0.09 -21.21
CA ALA A 25 -8.47 1.05 -20.87
C ALA A 25 -7.06 0.46 -21.02
N LEU A 26 -6.86 -0.81 -20.66
CA LEU A 26 -5.58 -1.50 -20.83
C LEU A 26 -5.22 -1.73 -22.30
N VAL A 27 -6.19 -2.05 -23.16
CA VAL A 27 -5.97 -2.23 -24.62
C VAL A 27 -5.69 -0.91 -25.33
N ALA A 28 -6.19 0.21 -24.80
CA ALA A 28 -5.89 1.54 -25.34
C ALA A 28 -4.42 1.95 -25.14
N MET A 29 -3.67 1.24 -24.29
CA MET A 29 -2.25 1.50 -24.07
C MET A 29 -1.40 1.02 -25.25
N PRO A 30 -0.38 1.81 -25.67
CA PRO A 30 0.46 1.46 -26.81
C PRO A 30 1.22 0.16 -26.57
N GLY A 31 0.94 -0.85 -27.40
CA GLY A 31 1.59 -2.17 -27.34
C GLY A 31 0.85 -3.23 -26.50
N ILE A 32 -0.34 -2.93 -25.97
CA ILE A 32 -1.18 -3.92 -25.27
C ILE A 32 -2.37 -4.33 -26.15
N GLY A 33 -2.36 -5.57 -26.63
CA GLY A 33 -3.52 -6.16 -27.32
C GLY A 33 -4.52 -6.78 -26.34
N LYS A 34 -5.74 -7.06 -26.81
CA LYS A 34 -6.84 -7.66 -26.00
C LYS A 34 -6.40 -8.88 -25.20
N LYS A 35 -5.72 -9.83 -25.83
CA LYS A 35 -5.24 -11.05 -25.18
C LYS A 35 -4.18 -10.79 -24.11
N THR A 36 -3.34 -9.78 -24.32
CA THR A 36 -2.32 -9.36 -23.36
C THR A 36 -2.97 -8.64 -22.18
N ALA A 37 -3.96 -7.78 -22.42
CA ALA A 37 -4.71 -7.09 -21.38
C ALA A 37 -5.47 -8.07 -20.47
N GLU A 38 -6.19 -9.03 -21.05
CA GLU A 38 -6.92 -10.07 -20.29
C GLU A 38 -5.97 -10.87 -19.39
N ARG A 39 -4.82 -11.27 -19.92
CA ARG A 39 -3.80 -11.99 -19.14
C ARG A 39 -3.17 -11.11 -18.05
N LEU A 40 -2.88 -9.85 -18.36
CA LEU A 40 -2.36 -8.86 -17.41
C LEU A 40 -3.28 -8.67 -16.22
N VAL A 41 -4.59 -8.54 -16.44
CA VAL A 41 -5.52 -8.34 -15.33
C VAL A 41 -5.53 -9.53 -14.38
N ILE A 42 -5.54 -10.75 -14.90
CA ILE A 42 -5.53 -11.96 -14.06
C ILE A 42 -4.22 -12.04 -13.26
N GLU A 43 -3.07 -11.98 -13.93
CA GLU A 43 -1.77 -12.11 -13.28
C GLU A 43 -1.49 -10.97 -12.28
N LEU A 44 -1.86 -9.74 -12.61
CA LEU A 44 -1.65 -8.59 -11.73
C LEU A 44 -2.64 -8.56 -10.56
N ARG A 45 -3.90 -8.96 -10.76
CA ARG A 45 -4.89 -9.05 -9.68
C ARG A 45 -4.45 -10.03 -8.61
N ASP A 46 -3.96 -11.20 -9.01
CA ASP A 46 -3.47 -12.21 -8.07
C ASP A 46 -2.24 -11.70 -7.33
N LYS A 47 -1.29 -11.09 -8.04
CA LYS A 47 -0.11 -10.45 -7.42
C LYS A 47 -0.46 -9.30 -6.48
N ILE A 48 -1.44 -8.45 -6.81
CA ILE A 48 -1.87 -7.32 -5.95
C ILE A 48 -2.52 -7.87 -4.68
N LYS A 49 -3.38 -8.89 -4.79
CA LYS A 49 -3.98 -9.54 -3.62
C LYS A 49 -2.93 -10.18 -2.71
N ASP A 50 -1.95 -10.86 -3.29
CA ASP A 50 -0.83 -11.43 -2.54
C ASP A 50 0.03 -10.33 -1.90
N TRP A 51 0.21 -9.21 -2.59
CA TRP A 51 0.94 -8.03 -2.09
C TRP A 51 0.22 -7.39 -0.90
N GLU A 52 -1.09 -7.18 -0.97
CA GLU A 52 -1.90 -6.68 0.16
C GLU A 52 -1.91 -7.66 1.34
N THR A 53 -1.97 -8.97 1.05
CA THR A 53 -1.99 -10.02 2.08
C THR A 53 -0.61 -10.21 2.75
N ALA A 54 0.48 -9.98 2.02
CA ALA A 54 1.85 -10.08 2.53
C ALA A 54 2.34 -8.83 3.28
N GLY A 55 1.48 -7.82 3.48
CA GLY A 55 1.87 -6.57 4.15
C GLY A 55 2.80 -5.70 3.31
N GLY A 56 2.77 -5.84 1.97
CA GLY A 56 3.52 -4.98 1.09
C GLY A 56 2.90 -3.59 1.07
N SER A 57 3.27 -2.77 2.04
CA SER A 57 3.17 -1.32 1.95
C SER A 57 3.99 -0.90 0.73
N ALA A 58 3.33 -0.37 -0.30
CA ALA A 58 3.98 0.29 -1.41
C ALA A 58 4.67 1.56 -0.88
N ALA A 59 5.85 1.39 -0.32
CA ALA A 59 6.85 2.44 -0.26
C ALA A 59 7.46 2.57 -1.66
N VAL A 60 6.76 3.26 -2.56
CA VAL A 60 7.42 4.00 -3.65
C VAL A 60 7.15 5.46 -3.39
N THR A 61 8.23 6.14 -3.05
CA THR A 61 8.34 7.51 -2.57
C THR A 61 7.66 8.52 -3.48
N GLY A 62 6.77 9.32 -2.90
CA GLY A 62 6.26 10.53 -3.52
C GLY A 62 5.66 11.42 -2.44
N ALA A 63 6.42 12.42 -2.01
CA ALA A 63 5.97 13.47 -1.12
C ALA A 63 4.60 13.99 -1.57
N LYS A 64 3.55 13.63 -0.83
CA LYS A 64 2.32 14.39 -0.84
C LYS A 64 1.84 14.41 0.58
N ALA A 65 1.87 15.61 1.14
CA ALA A 65 1.09 15.99 2.29
C ALA A 65 -0.39 15.66 2.03
N ALA A 66 -0.77 14.40 2.18
CA ALA A 66 -2.11 14.05 2.56
C ALA A 66 -2.18 14.39 4.05
N SER A 67 -3.20 15.14 4.45
CA SER A 67 -3.47 15.46 5.86
C SER A 67 -3.17 14.25 6.75
N PRO A 68 -2.61 14.45 7.96
CA PRO A 68 -2.36 13.37 8.91
C PRO A 68 -3.71 12.80 9.35
N ASN A 69 -4.25 11.91 8.53
CA ASN A 69 -5.36 11.08 8.91
C ASN A 69 -4.75 9.97 9.78
N ALA A 70 -5.45 9.61 10.86
CA ALA A 70 -4.97 8.62 11.82
C ALA A 70 -4.60 7.28 11.16
N ALA A 71 -5.33 6.86 10.12
CA ALA A 71 -5.08 5.64 9.37
C ALA A 71 -3.81 5.70 8.50
N SER A 72 -3.48 6.85 7.91
CA SER A 72 -2.20 7.02 7.18
C SER A 72 -1.01 6.98 8.13
N ALA A 73 -1.11 7.61 9.30
CA ALA A 73 -0.07 7.58 10.32
C ALA A 73 0.09 6.20 10.97
N ALA A 74 -1.01 5.48 11.17
CA ALA A 74 -1.00 4.10 11.66
C ALA A 74 -0.24 3.17 10.70
N ARG A 75 -0.53 3.28 9.40
CA ARG A 75 0.10 2.43 8.38
C ARG A 75 1.59 2.72 8.21
N GLU A 76 1.98 3.98 8.33
CA GLU A 76 3.39 4.38 8.37
C GLU A 76 4.10 3.80 9.60
N ALA A 77 3.48 3.90 10.77
CA ALA A 77 4.00 3.34 12.01
C ALA A 77 4.12 1.80 11.95
N GLU A 78 3.14 1.10 11.36
CA GLU A 78 3.20 -0.35 11.16
C GLU A 78 4.39 -0.75 10.27
N THR A 79 4.59 -0.03 9.18
CA THR A 79 5.71 -0.26 8.24
C THR A 79 7.05 -0.04 8.94
N ALA A 80 7.16 0.98 9.79
CA ALA A 80 8.37 1.25 10.57
C ALA A 80 8.66 0.14 11.60
N LEU A 81 7.64 -0.35 12.32
CA LEU A 81 7.79 -1.45 13.27
C LEU A 81 8.20 -2.76 12.58
N VAL A 82 7.63 -3.06 11.41
CA VAL A 82 8.06 -4.21 10.61
C VAL A 82 9.51 -4.07 10.16
N SER A 83 9.93 -2.86 9.76
CA SER A 83 11.32 -2.57 9.39
C SER A 83 12.31 -2.73 10.56
N LEU A 84 11.83 -2.55 11.80
CA LEU A 84 12.59 -2.83 13.03
C LEU A 84 12.67 -4.32 13.38
N GLY A 85 12.01 -5.19 12.60
CA GLY A 85 12.03 -6.65 12.78
C GLY A 85 10.82 -7.24 13.50
N TYR A 86 9.79 -6.43 13.81
CA TYR A 86 8.55 -6.94 14.39
C TYR A 86 7.66 -7.59 13.33
N LYS A 87 6.87 -8.60 13.72
CA LYS A 87 5.92 -9.23 12.79
C LYS A 87 4.72 -8.30 12.56
N LEU A 88 4.22 -8.26 11.33
CA LEU A 88 3.04 -7.45 10.95
C LEU A 88 1.84 -7.58 11.92
N PRO A 89 1.37 -8.78 12.31
CA PRO A 89 0.26 -8.90 13.25
C PRO A 89 0.59 -8.39 14.66
N GLN A 90 1.86 -8.33 15.06
CA GLN A 90 2.30 -7.78 16.33
C GLN A 90 2.32 -6.25 16.27
N ALA A 91 2.87 -5.68 15.19
CA ALA A 91 2.90 -4.24 14.94
C ALA A 91 1.49 -3.63 14.89
N ALA A 92 0.59 -4.24 14.11
CA ALA A 92 -0.79 -3.77 13.97
C ALA A 92 -1.56 -3.78 15.31
N ARG A 93 -1.36 -4.83 16.12
CA ARG A 93 -1.99 -4.92 17.46
C ARG A 93 -1.50 -3.84 18.41
N ALA A 94 -0.20 -3.58 18.43
CA ALA A 94 0.38 -2.56 19.29
C ALA A 94 -0.13 -1.15 18.90
N ILE A 95 -0.18 -0.85 17.61
CA ILE A 95 -0.69 0.44 17.12
C ILE A 95 -2.19 0.61 17.37
N ALA A 96 -2.98 -0.45 17.18
CA ALA A 96 -4.41 -0.43 17.50
C ALA A 96 -4.67 -0.22 19.01
N ALA A 97 -3.84 -0.80 19.88
CA ALA A 97 -3.92 -0.58 21.32
C ALA A 97 -3.63 0.89 21.69
N VAL A 98 -2.58 1.48 21.10
CA VAL A 98 -2.23 2.89 21.33
C VAL A 98 -3.34 3.83 20.83
N GLN A 99 -3.90 3.59 19.65
CA GLN A 99 -5.01 4.41 19.13
C GLN A 99 -6.28 4.29 19.97
N LYS A 100 -6.53 3.13 20.58
CA LYS A 100 -7.67 2.93 21.47
C LYS A 100 -7.50 3.69 22.79
N ASP A 101 -6.29 3.68 23.34
CA ASP A 101 -5.97 4.37 24.59
C ASP A 101 -5.82 5.88 24.39
N ARG A 102 -5.41 6.32 23.20
CA ARG A 102 -5.11 7.72 22.84
C ARG A 102 -5.60 8.05 21.44
N PRO A 103 -6.92 8.24 21.26
CA PRO A 103 -7.51 8.54 19.96
C PRO A 103 -7.08 9.89 19.37
N GLU A 104 -6.57 10.82 20.20
CA GLU A 104 -5.99 12.09 19.77
C GLU A 104 -4.64 11.94 19.05
N MET A 105 -4.00 10.78 19.14
CA MET A 105 -2.67 10.54 18.58
C MET A 105 -2.74 10.19 17.10
N VAL A 106 -2.43 11.17 16.28
CA VAL A 106 -2.44 11.07 14.81
C VAL A 106 -1.05 11.12 14.19
N SER A 107 0.00 11.23 15.00
CA SER A 107 1.39 11.28 14.53
C SER A 107 2.02 9.88 14.48
N SER A 108 2.62 9.53 13.33
CA SER A 108 3.28 8.24 13.13
C SER A 108 4.47 8.04 14.07
N GLU A 109 5.28 9.07 14.34
CA GLU A 109 6.39 8.99 15.29
C GLU A 109 5.94 8.67 16.72
N GLU A 110 4.83 9.28 17.17
CA GLU A 110 4.30 9.05 18.51
C GLU A 110 3.72 7.64 18.60
N LEU A 111 2.98 7.20 17.59
CA LEU A 111 2.45 5.83 17.51
C LEU A 111 3.58 4.79 17.57
N ILE A 112 4.69 4.99 16.86
CA ILE A 112 5.86 4.09 16.91
C ILE A 112 6.43 4.05 18.33
N ARG A 113 6.66 5.21 18.95
CA ARG A 113 7.26 5.32 20.29
C ARG A 113 6.41 4.61 21.35
N PHE A 114 5.10 4.83 21.33
CA PHE A 114 4.18 4.21 22.29
C PHE A 114 3.97 2.72 22.00
N ALA A 115 3.90 2.32 20.74
CA ALA A 115 3.80 0.91 20.35
C ALA A 115 5.02 0.13 20.85
N LEU A 116 6.25 0.65 20.63
CA LEU A 116 7.47 0.05 21.16
C LEU A 116 7.46 -0.04 22.69
N LYS A 117 7.00 1.02 23.38
CA LYS A 117 6.87 1.01 24.85
C LYS A 117 5.87 -0.03 25.36
N SER A 118 4.82 -0.34 24.60
CA SER A 118 3.84 -1.38 24.96
C SER A 118 4.32 -2.81 24.70
N MET A 119 5.38 -2.97 23.90
CA MET A 119 5.95 -4.26 23.50
C MET A 119 7.24 -4.63 24.24
N ALA A 120 7.82 -3.67 24.96
CA ALA A 120 8.95 -3.85 25.89
C ALA A 120 8.44 -4.28 27.27
#